data_AF-A0A2P6QFV2-F1
#
_entry.id   AF-A0A2P6QFV2-F1
#
_cell.length_a   1.000
_cell.length_b   1.000
_cell.length_c   1.000
_cell.angle_alpha   90.00
_cell.angle_beta   90.00
_cell.angle_gamma   90.00
#
_symmetry.space_group_name_H-M   'P 1'
#
loop_
_entity.id
_entity.type
_entity.pdbx_description
1 polymer ?
#
loop_
_entity_poly.entity_id
_entity_poly.type
_entity_poly.pdbx_seq_one_letter_code
_entity_poly.pdbx_strand_id
1 'polypeptide(L)'
;MAGPSRCHLLVIFLLQVTSNAFATPILEGPANVKDCERQFTEKCGIEIGNSIFNNGFLSDDCCRDLVKLGKPCHDTFLNTSPVARHPSANKAQTLAKGEQIWTECVAIDNSDKHETKPVKECLEKFPPKCGEEIEKSIYQGTVVTDACCRDLIS
;
A
#
# COMPACT_ATOMS: atom_id res chain seq x y z
N MET A 1 34.75 34.80 -40.88
CA MET A 1 33.64 34.34 -40.04
C MET A 1 33.56 32.83 -40.18
N ALA A 2 34.21 32.07 -39.29
CA ALA A 2 34.27 30.62 -39.39
C ALA A 2 33.11 30.03 -38.57
N GLY A 3 32.18 29.32 -39.25
CA GLY A 3 31.10 28.60 -38.59
C GLY A 3 31.63 27.39 -37.80
N PRO A 4 30.86 26.89 -36.81
CA PRO A 4 31.31 25.79 -35.97
C PRO A 4 31.57 24.52 -36.79
N SER A 5 32.73 23.89 -36.55
CA SER A 5 33.14 22.64 -37.21
C SER A 5 32.16 21.49 -36.94
N ARG A 6 32.03 20.56 -37.89
CA ARG A 6 31.12 19.39 -37.83
C ARG A 6 31.31 18.54 -36.57
N CYS A 7 32.50 18.53 -35.97
CA CYS A 7 32.73 17.86 -34.67
C CYS A 7 32.03 18.56 -33.49
N HIS A 8 31.92 19.89 -33.50
CA HIS A 8 31.25 20.63 -32.43
C HIS A 8 29.74 20.36 -32.40
N LEU A 9 29.11 20.20 -33.56
CA LEU A 9 27.68 19.89 -33.64
C LEU A 9 27.35 18.48 -33.14
N LEU A 10 28.24 17.50 -33.37
CA LEU A 10 28.06 16.12 -32.89
C LEU A 10 28.18 16.02 -31.37
N VAL A 11 29.12 16.76 -30.75
CA VAL A 11 29.27 16.80 -29.28
C VAL A 11 28.05 17.43 -28.62
N ILE A 12 27.49 18.49 -29.22
CA ILE A 12 26.27 19.12 -28.71
C ILE A 12 25.10 18.14 -28.77
N PHE A 13 24.91 17.42 -29.89
CA PHE A 13 23.82 16.45 -30.05
C PHE A 13 23.90 15.29 -29.03
N LEU A 14 25.11 14.81 -28.70
CA LEU A 14 25.28 13.72 -27.73
C LEU A 14 24.97 14.15 -26.29
N LEU A 15 25.22 15.42 -25.93
CA LEU A 15 24.91 15.96 -24.60
C LEU A 15 23.40 16.16 -24.37
N GLN A 16 22.58 16.22 -25.41
CA GLN A 16 21.13 16.47 -25.26
C GLN A 16 20.33 15.19 -25.02
N VAL A 17 20.92 14.02 -25.26
CA VAL A 17 20.24 12.71 -25.16
C VAL A 17 20.22 12.16 -23.73
N THR A 18 21.03 12.70 -22.82
CA THR A 18 21.05 12.27 -21.39
C THR A 18 20.13 13.08 -20.48
N SER A 19 19.40 14.08 -21.01
CA SER A 19 18.51 14.93 -20.19
C SER A 19 17.06 14.48 -20.17
N ASN A 20 16.68 13.49 -20.98
CA ASN A 20 15.38 12.86 -20.88
C ASN A 20 15.46 11.73 -19.85
N ALA A 21 15.71 12.10 -18.60
CA ALA A 21 15.19 11.31 -17.50
C ALA A 21 13.67 11.33 -17.69
N PHE A 22 13.13 10.26 -18.28
CA PHE A 22 11.74 9.93 -18.07
C PHE A 22 11.58 9.82 -16.56
N ALA A 23 11.09 10.88 -15.95
CA ALA A 23 10.54 10.82 -14.62
C ALA A 23 9.46 9.75 -14.71
N THR A 24 9.81 8.53 -14.28
CA THR A 24 8.80 7.60 -13.80
C THR A 24 8.00 8.42 -12.80
N PRO A 25 6.67 8.56 -12.95
CA PRO A 25 5.88 9.09 -11.87
C PRO A 25 6.09 8.10 -10.72
N ILE A 26 7.04 8.41 -9.83
CA ILE A 26 6.95 7.97 -8.46
C ILE A 26 5.56 8.45 -8.10
N LEU A 27 4.68 7.51 -7.76
CA LEU A 27 3.40 7.84 -7.17
C LEU A 27 3.78 8.62 -5.91
N GLU A 28 3.87 9.95 -6.03
CA GLU A 28 4.11 10.84 -4.92
C GLU A 28 2.81 10.78 -4.13
N GLY A 29 2.73 9.77 -3.26
CA GLY A 29 1.77 9.75 -2.18
C GLY A 29 1.84 11.10 -1.45
N PRO A 30 0.72 11.56 -0.89
CA PRO A 30 0.55 12.94 -0.52
C PRO A 30 1.72 13.50 0.29
N ALA A 31 2.46 14.45 -0.30
CA ALA A 31 3.68 15.01 0.30
C ALA A 31 3.41 16.02 1.43
N ASN A 32 2.14 16.27 1.77
CA ASN A 32 1.78 17.14 2.89
C ASN A 32 1.02 16.36 3.96
N VAL A 33 1.35 16.69 5.21
CA VAL A 33 0.81 16.06 6.43
C VAL A 33 -0.72 15.98 6.41
N LYS A 34 -1.40 17.01 5.90
CA LYS A 34 -2.87 17.08 5.87
C LYS A 34 -3.49 16.01 4.98
N ASP A 35 -2.86 15.70 3.87
CA ASP A 35 -3.34 14.69 2.94
C ASP A 35 -3.01 13.26 3.40
N CYS A 36 -1.98 13.10 4.24
CA CYS A 36 -1.72 11.84 4.97
C CYS A 36 -2.66 11.65 6.17
N GLU A 37 -2.93 12.71 6.95
CA GLU A 37 -3.79 12.69 8.13
C GLU A 37 -5.26 12.37 7.80
N ARG A 38 -5.75 12.84 6.64
CA ARG A 38 -7.13 12.60 6.20
C ARG A 38 -7.44 11.14 5.88
N GLN A 39 -6.42 10.29 5.75
CA GLN A 39 -6.58 8.93 5.28
C GLN A 39 -6.24 7.86 6.34
N PHE A 40 -5.85 8.29 7.55
CA PHE A 40 -5.79 7.40 8.69
C PHE A 40 -7.15 7.30 9.37
N THR A 41 -7.58 6.08 9.70
CA THR A 41 -8.55 5.93 10.79
C THR A 41 -7.86 6.30 12.10
N GLU A 42 -8.56 6.98 13.00
CA GLU A 42 -8.03 7.35 14.33
C GLU A 42 -7.45 6.12 15.05
N LYS A 43 -8.14 4.99 14.96
CA LYS A 43 -7.71 3.69 15.50
C LYS A 43 -6.33 3.28 14.97
N CYS A 44 -6.13 3.30 13.66
CA CYS A 44 -4.87 2.86 13.06
C CYS A 44 -3.71 3.81 13.40
N GLY A 45 -3.98 5.13 13.46
CA GLY A 45 -2.98 6.10 13.94
C GLY A 45 -2.54 5.83 15.39
N ILE A 46 -3.46 5.42 16.26
CA ILE A 46 -3.17 5.03 17.65
C ILE A 46 -2.34 3.73 17.70
N GLU A 47 -2.70 2.72 16.92
CA GLU A 47 -1.97 1.44 16.85
C GLU A 47 -0.51 1.65 16.42
N ILE A 48 -0.28 2.42 15.35
CA ILE A 48 1.08 2.73 14.87
C ILE A 48 1.87 3.49 15.93
N GLY A 49 1.28 4.52 16.54
CA GLY A 49 1.92 5.25 17.64
C GLY A 49 2.32 4.33 18.78
N ASN A 50 1.41 3.48 19.25
CA ASN A 50 1.68 2.54 20.32
C ASN A 50 2.71 1.48 19.96
N SER A 51 2.71 0.98 18.72
CA SER A 51 3.72 0.03 18.24
C SER A 51 5.12 0.64 18.26
N ILE A 52 5.23 1.92 17.90
CA ILE A 52 6.50 2.66 17.92
C ILE A 52 6.98 2.96 19.35
N PHE A 53 6.13 3.52 20.20
CA PHE A 53 6.56 4.05 21.51
C PHE A 53 6.43 3.09 22.67
N ASN A 54 5.47 2.16 22.59
CA ASN A 54 5.07 1.30 23.71
C ASN A 54 5.20 -0.19 23.36
N ASN A 55 5.77 -0.53 22.19
CA ASN A 55 5.83 -1.89 21.65
C ASN A 55 4.45 -2.56 21.65
N GLY A 56 3.41 -1.76 21.38
CA GLY A 56 2.02 -2.19 21.35
C GLY A 56 1.67 -2.99 20.10
N PHE A 57 0.45 -3.54 20.11
CA PHE A 57 -0.09 -4.31 19.00
C PHE A 57 -0.39 -3.43 17.78
N LEU A 58 -0.12 -3.95 16.59
CA LEU A 58 -0.45 -3.36 15.29
C LEU A 58 -1.19 -4.42 14.47
N SER A 59 -2.42 -4.10 14.05
CA SER A 59 -3.25 -5.05 13.29
C SER A 59 -2.84 -5.14 11.82
N ASP A 60 -3.09 -6.30 11.20
CA ASP A 60 -2.83 -6.53 9.77
C ASP A 60 -3.63 -5.56 8.88
N ASP A 61 -4.89 -5.24 9.25
CA ASP A 61 -5.70 -4.24 8.56
C ASP A 61 -5.05 -2.86 8.59
N CYS A 62 -4.55 -2.44 9.76
CA CYS A 62 -3.85 -1.17 9.90
C CYS A 62 -2.53 -1.17 9.12
N CYS A 63 -1.81 -2.29 9.07
CA CYS A 63 -0.63 -2.45 8.21
C CYS A 63 -0.97 -2.28 6.72
N ARG A 64 -2.05 -2.87 6.23
CA ARG A 64 -2.50 -2.71 4.84
C ARG A 64 -2.87 -1.27 4.54
N ASP A 65 -3.59 -0.61 5.43
CA ASP A 65 -3.95 0.79 5.25
C ASP A 65 -2.70 1.68 5.23
N LEU A 66 -1.74 1.44 6.13
CA LEU A 66 -0.43 2.12 6.11
C LEU A 66 0.31 1.93 4.77
N VAL A 67 0.35 0.71 4.24
CA VAL A 67 1.02 0.42 2.95
C VAL A 67 0.31 1.09 1.78
N LYS A 68 -1.03 1.10 1.75
CA LYS A 68 -1.82 1.80 0.72
C LYS A 68 -1.55 3.31 0.70
N LEU A 69 -1.33 3.93 1.86
CA LEU A 69 -0.96 5.35 1.97
C LEU A 69 0.44 5.62 1.42
N GLY A 70 1.32 4.63 1.51
CA GLY A 70 2.67 4.69 0.99
C GLY A 70 3.69 5.21 2.00
N LYS A 71 4.96 4.89 1.71
CA LYS A 71 6.10 5.22 2.56
C LYS A 71 6.22 6.72 2.88
N PRO A 72 5.93 7.65 1.95
CA PRO A 72 6.00 9.07 2.26
C PRO A 72 5.09 9.49 3.42
N CYS A 73 3.88 8.92 3.54
CA CYS A 73 2.98 9.22 4.64
C CYS A 73 3.44 8.60 5.97
N HIS A 74 3.99 7.38 5.92
CA HIS A 74 4.64 6.76 7.07
C HIS A 74 5.81 7.60 7.60
N ASP A 75 6.72 7.98 6.71
CA ASP A 75 7.90 8.79 7.04
C ASP A 75 7.47 10.17 7.55
N THR A 76 6.43 10.75 6.95
CA THR A 76 5.83 12.00 7.43
C THR A 76 5.30 11.82 8.85
N PHE A 77 4.53 10.78 9.13
CA PHE A 77 4.04 10.48 10.48
C PHE A 77 5.20 10.36 11.48
N LEU A 78 6.28 9.66 11.16
CA LEU A 78 7.45 9.55 12.03
C LEU A 78 8.18 10.89 12.23
N ASN A 79 8.15 11.77 11.24
CA ASN A 79 8.82 13.06 11.32
C ASN A 79 7.96 14.15 11.99
N THR A 80 6.62 14.01 11.99
CA THR A 80 5.69 15.02 12.53
C THR A 80 4.98 14.61 13.82
N SER A 81 4.69 13.32 14.02
CA SER A 81 3.94 12.77 15.16
C SER A 81 4.73 12.65 16.49
N PRO A 82 6.05 12.34 16.53
CA PRO A 82 6.73 11.97 17.78
C PRO A 82 7.40 13.10 18.57
N VAL A 83 7.98 14.10 17.89
CA VAL A 83 8.86 15.09 18.56
C VAL A 83 8.06 16.07 19.44
N ALA A 84 6.77 16.24 19.17
CA ALA A 84 5.90 17.12 19.96
C ALA A 84 5.24 16.45 21.19
N ARG A 85 5.07 15.12 21.19
CA ARG A 85 4.33 14.39 22.25
C ARG A 85 5.18 13.50 23.15
N HIS A 86 6.36 13.07 22.69
CA HIS A 86 7.30 12.31 23.50
C HIS A 86 8.66 13.01 23.53
N PRO A 87 8.84 14.04 24.39
CA PRO A 87 10.10 14.79 24.49
C PRO A 87 11.30 13.94 24.87
N SER A 88 11.07 12.77 25.51
CA SER A 88 12.09 11.79 25.88
C SER A 88 12.34 10.71 24.81
N ALA A 89 11.56 10.69 23.72
CA ALA A 89 11.75 9.71 22.66
C ALA A 89 13.07 9.96 21.93
N ASN A 90 13.90 8.92 21.86
CA ASN A 90 15.12 8.96 21.07
C ASN A 90 14.75 8.89 19.58
N LYS A 91 14.98 10.00 18.85
CA LYS A 91 14.65 10.11 17.43
C LYS A 91 15.23 8.97 16.58
N ALA A 92 16.47 8.55 16.84
CA ALA A 92 17.08 7.46 16.08
C ALA A 92 16.38 6.12 16.35
N GLN A 93 16.01 5.84 17.60
CA GLN A 93 15.23 4.64 17.95
C GLN A 93 13.83 4.67 17.35
N THR A 94 13.16 5.83 17.37
CA THR A 94 11.84 6.02 16.75
C THR A 94 11.89 5.76 15.25
N LEU A 95 12.88 6.30 14.54
CA LEU A 95 13.05 6.06 13.11
C LEU A 95 13.37 4.59 12.82
N ALA A 96 14.26 3.97 13.59
CA ALA A 96 14.59 2.55 13.42
C ALA A 96 13.36 1.64 13.65
N LYS A 97 12.57 1.91 14.69
CA LYS A 97 11.32 1.18 14.96
C LYS A 97 10.27 1.43 13.87
N GLY A 98 10.19 2.66 13.37
CA GLY A 98 9.34 3.00 12.24
C GLY A 98 9.70 2.23 10.96
N GLU A 99 10.97 2.13 10.61
CA GLU A 99 11.43 1.33 9.46
C GLU A 99 11.18 -0.17 9.64
N GLN A 100 11.33 -0.68 10.86
CA GLN A 100 10.95 -2.06 11.20
C GLN A 100 9.46 -2.29 10.91
N ILE A 101 8.59 -1.44 11.46
CA ILE A 101 7.13 -1.53 11.27
C ILE A 101 6.76 -1.44 9.79
N TRP A 102 7.39 -0.53 9.04
CA TRP A 102 7.15 -0.42 7.60
C TRP A 102 7.46 -1.73 6.88
N THR A 103 8.62 -2.33 7.18
CA THR A 103 9.05 -3.60 6.58
C THR A 103 8.10 -4.74 6.93
N GLU A 104 7.66 -4.82 8.18
CA GLU A 104 6.68 -5.80 8.65
C GLU A 104 5.33 -5.63 7.94
N CYS A 105 4.81 -4.41 7.84
CA CYS A 105 3.54 -4.15 7.17
C CYS A 105 3.60 -4.43 5.66
N VAL A 106 4.71 -4.12 4.99
CA VAL A 106 4.92 -4.51 3.58
C VAL A 106 4.96 -6.03 3.44
N ALA A 107 5.58 -6.75 4.39
CA ALA A 107 5.57 -8.21 4.38
C ALA A 107 4.15 -8.76 4.56
N ILE A 108 3.34 -8.19 5.48
CA ILE A 108 1.94 -8.56 5.71
C ILE A 108 1.08 -8.31 4.46
N ASP A 109 1.18 -7.12 3.86
CA ASP A 109 0.46 -6.78 2.63
C ASP A 109 0.82 -7.72 1.46
N ASN A 110 2.08 -8.15 1.40
CA ASN A 110 2.53 -9.12 0.40
C ASN A 110 2.23 -10.57 0.78
N SER A 111 2.14 -10.93 2.07
CA SER A 111 1.82 -12.28 2.50
C SER A 111 0.35 -12.60 2.31
N ASP A 112 -0.55 -11.60 2.40
CA ASP A 112 -1.96 -11.75 2.01
C ASP A 112 -2.19 -11.69 0.50
N LYS A 113 -1.12 -11.51 -0.28
CA LYS A 113 -1.07 -12.06 -1.66
C LYS A 113 -0.85 -13.58 -1.65
N HIS A 114 -1.08 -14.27 -0.53
CA HIS A 114 -1.35 -15.69 -0.50
C HIS A 114 -2.51 -15.94 -1.46
N GLU A 115 -2.18 -16.59 -2.58
CA GLU A 115 -3.04 -17.01 -3.69
C GLU A 115 -4.54 -16.82 -3.47
N THR A 116 -5.01 -15.57 -3.57
CA THR A 116 -6.42 -15.29 -3.72
C THR A 116 -6.76 -15.67 -5.15
N LYS A 117 -7.16 -16.94 -5.33
CA LYS A 117 -7.83 -17.33 -6.55
C LYS A 117 -9.03 -16.39 -6.69
N PRO A 118 -9.18 -15.65 -7.80
CA PRO A 118 -10.28 -14.74 -7.94
C PRO A 118 -11.57 -15.54 -7.71
N VAL A 119 -12.55 -14.97 -7.00
CA VAL A 119 -13.77 -15.68 -6.57
C VAL A 119 -14.36 -16.50 -7.72
N LYS A 120 -14.33 -15.96 -8.96
CA LYS A 120 -14.67 -16.66 -10.21
C LYS A 120 -14.07 -18.07 -10.37
N GLU A 121 -12.81 -18.28 -10.02
CA GLU A 121 -12.12 -19.57 -10.11
C GLU A 121 -12.64 -20.56 -9.05
N CYS A 122 -13.07 -20.07 -7.89
CA CYS A 122 -13.82 -20.89 -6.94
C CYS A 122 -15.25 -21.15 -7.45
N LEU A 123 -15.87 -20.17 -8.11
CA LEU A 123 -17.22 -20.31 -8.67
C LEU A 123 -17.28 -21.36 -9.80
N GLU A 124 -16.20 -21.48 -10.58
CA GLU A 124 -16.05 -22.50 -11.62
C GLU A 124 -16.05 -23.94 -11.08
N LYS A 125 -15.79 -24.13 -9.78
CA LYS A 125 -15.85 -25.45 -9.12
C LYS A 125 -17.25 -25.82 -8.66
N PHE A 126 -18.17 -24.86 -8.62
CA PHE A 126 -19.58 -25.14 -8.35
C PHE A 126 -20.32 -25.44 -9.65
N PRO A 127 -21.44 -26.18 -9.57
CA PRO A 127 -22.37 -26.28 -10.69
C PRO A 127 -22.69 -24.88 -11.25
N PRO A 128 -22.81 -24.69 -12.59
CA PRO A 128 -22.79 -23.37 -13.23
C PRO A 128 -23.78 -22.33 -12.70
N LYS A 129 -24.90 -22.76 -12.09
CA LYS A 129 -25.91 -21.87 -11.49
C LYS A 129 -25.66 -21.61 -10.00
N CYS A 130 -25.01 -22.53 -9.31
CA CYS A 130 -24.81 -22.47 -7.87
C CYS A 130 -23.68 -21.50 -7.49
N GLY A 131 -22.64 -21.38 -8.32
CA GLY A 131 -21.58 -20.38 -8.09
C GLY A 131 -22.11 -18.94 -8.07
N GLU A 132 -22.93 -18.56 -9.06
CA GLU A 132 -23.53 -17.22 -9.12
C GLU A 132 -24.51 -16.95 -7.96
N GLU A 133 -25.29 -17.95 -7.54
CA GLU A 133 -26.19 -17.85 -6.38
C GLU A 133 -25.41 -17.62 -5.07
N ILE A 134 -24.30 -18.34 -4.87
CA ILE A 134 -23.41 -18.16 -3.72
C ILE A 134 -22.80 -16.76 -3.72
N GLU A 135 -22.31 -16.29 -4.87
CA GLU A 135 -21.73 -14.96 -4.99
C GLU A 135 -22.74 -13.87 -4.60
N LYS A 136 -23.96 -13.92 -5.14
CA LYS A 136 -25.02 -12.97 -4.77
C LYS A 136 -25.43 -13.10 -3.30
N SER A 137 -25.44 -14.30 -2.74
CA SER A 137 -25.75 -14.48 -1.32
C SER A 137 -24.73 -13.77 -0.42
N ILE A 138 -23.43 -13.91 -0.73
CA ILE A 138 -22.34 -13.30 0.03
C ILE A 138 -22.37 -11.77 -0.09
N TYR A 139 -22.53 -11.23 -1.30
CA TYR A 139 -22.39 -9.78 -1.53
C TYR A 139 -23.70 -9.00 -1.40
N GLN A 140 -24.84 -9.63 -1.63
CA GLN A 140 -26.15 -8.98 -1.74
C GLN A 140 -27.17 -9.53 -0.72
N GLY A 141 -26.80 -10.55 0.07
CA GLY A 141 -27.69 -11.14 1.08
C GLY A 141 -28.87 -11.91 0.48
N THR A 142 -28.75 -12.38 -0.77
CA THR A 142 -29.82 -13.16 -1.42
C THR A 142 -29.90 -14.59 -0.90
N VAL A 143 -31.09 -15.20 -1.05
CA VAL A 143 -31.33 -16.58 -0.65
C VAL A 143 -30.74 -17.55 -1.67
N VAL A 144 -30.04 -18.58 -1.21
CA VAL A 144 -29.55 -19.69 -2.04
C VAL A 144 -30.66 -20.72 -2.23
N THR A 145 -30.82 -21.25 -3.43
CA THR A 145 -31.91 -22.20 -3.72
C THR A 145 -31.67 -23.58 -3.10
N ASP A 146 -32.75 -24.29 -2.76
CA ASP A 146 -32.65 -25.68 -2.27
C ASP A 146 -31.99 -26.62 -3.28
N ALA A 147 -32.06 -26.32 -4.58
CA ALA A 147 -31.37 -27.06 -5.61
C ALA A 147 -29.84 -26.89 -5.49
N CYS A 148 -29.37 -25.64 -5.39
CA CYS A 148 -27.95 -25.35 -5.15
C CYS A 148 -27.48 -25.95 -3.82
N CYS A 149 -28.25 -25.85 -2.74
CA CYS A 149 -27.92 -26.50 -1.46
C CYS A 149 -27.78 -28.02 -1.57
N ARG A 150 -28.61 -28.70 -2.38
CA ARG A 150 -28.49 -30.14 -2.62
C ARG A 150 -27.27 -30.50 -3.46
N ASP A 151 -27.00 -29.72 -4.49
CA ASP A 151 -25.85 -29.97 -5.38
C ASP A 151 -24.50 -29.69 -4.67
N LEU A 152 -24.48 -28.87 -3.62
CA LEU A 152 -23.28 -28.62 -2.80
C LEU A 152 -22.91 -29.78 -1.88
N ILE A 153 -23.87 -30.63 -1.53
CA ILE A 153 -23.69 -31.73 -0.57
C ILE A 153 -23.64 -33.12 -1.26
N SER A 154 -23.79 -33.17 -2.59
CA SER A 154 -23.77 -34.39 -3.42
C SER A 154 -22.39 -34.62 -4.03
#